data_AF-A0AB39KQ06-F1
#
_entry.id   AF-A0AB39KQ06-F1
#
_cell.length_a   1.000
_cell.length_b   1.000
_cell.length_c   1.000
_cell.angle_alpha   90.00
_cell.angle_beta   90.00
_cell.angle_gamma   90.00
#
_symmetry.space_group_name_H-M   'P 1'
#
loop_
_entity.id
_entity.type
_entity.pdbx_description
1 polymer ?
#
loop_
_entity_poly.entity_id
_entity_poly.type
_entity_poly.pdbx_seq_one_letter_code
_entity_poly.pdbx_strand_id
1 'polypeptide(L)'
;MTKWAASLIRIANYEVETLQKRLGEIAARRQDAEIRLAMLDAEGEAEMLRAQSDANAGWYMVGYTQGLTVRKGQIQTQIDAIKVEESGARDALSRAFAELKKYEQVAENAKVARQKKSDAIETAQMDEMGLRKSGTR
;
A
#
# COMPACT_ATOMS: atom_id res chain seq x y z
N MET A 1 -12.72 24.00 -8.66
CA MET A 1 -11.70 23.60 -7.67
C MET A 1 -10.65 24.72 -7.56
N THR A 2 -10.09 25.00 -6.37
CA THR A 2 -8.98 25.96 -6.26
C THR A 2 -7.70 25.37 -6.85
N LYS A 3 -6.83 26.22 -7.43
CA LYS A 3 -5.50 25.79 -7.91
C LYS A 3 -4.67 25.12 -6.82
N TRP A 4 -4.80 25.61 -5.58
CA TRP A 4 -4.13 25.04 -4.41
C TRP A 4 -4.63 23.63 -4.06
N ALA A 5 -5.95 23.42 -3.98
CA ALA A 5 -6.50 22.10 -3.64
C ALA A 5 -6.14 21.05 -4.71
N ALA A 6 -6.21 21.44 -6.00
CA ALA A 6 -5.76 20.58 -7.09
C ALA A 6 -4.27 20.21 -6.98
N SER A 7 -3.42 21.16 -6.55
CA SER A 7 -2.00 20.89 -6.34
C SER A 7 -1.73 19.95 -5.17
N LEU A 8 -2.44 20.10 -4.05
CA LEU A 8 -2.30 19.20 -2.90
C LEU A 8 -2.76 17.78 -3.21
N ILE A 9 -3.92 17.64 -3.86
CA ILE A 9 -4.42 16.33 -4.31
C ILE A 9 -3.39 15.65 -5.22
N ARG A 10 -2.80 16.39 -6.16
CA ARG A 10 -1.76 15.85 -7.06
C ARG A 10 -0.51 15.39 -6.30
N ILE A 11 -0.04 16.16 -5.33
CA ILE A 11 1.12 15.78 -4.51
C ILE A 11 0.81 14.54 -3.66
N ALA A 12 -0.35 14.50 -3.02
CA ALA A 12 -0.78 13.37 -2.21
C ALA A 12 -0.99 12.08 -3.05
N ASN A 13 -1.52 12.21 -4.27
CA ASN A 13 -1.60 11.07 -5.20
C ASN A 13 -0.21 10.52 -5.53
N TYR A 14 0.76 11.39 -5.86
CA TYR A 14 2.13 10.96 -6.13
C TYR A 14 2.77 10.26 -4.93
N GLU A 15 2.50 10.74 -3.71
CA GLU A 15 2.96 10.09 -2.48
C GLU A 15 2.36 8.68 -2.32
N VAL A 16 1.05 8.55 -2.53
CA VAL A 16 0.36 7.24 -2.53
C VAL A 16 0.98 6.29 -3.55
N GLU A 17 1.17 6.73 -4.79
CA GLU A 17 1.77 5.92 -5.86
C GLU A 17 3.19 5.47 -5.48
N THR A 18 3.99 6.38 -4.93
CA THR A 18 5.36 6.10 -4.46
C THR A 18 5.36 5.03 -3.35
N LEU A 19 4.44 5.15 -2.39
CA LEU A 19 4.31 4.21 -1.28
C LEU A 19 3.77 2.85 -1.74
N GLN A 20 2.84 2.82 -2.70
CA GLN A 20 2.35 1.58 -3.32
C GLN A 20 3.48 0.84 -4.03
N LYS A 21 4.30 1.55 -4.82
CA LYS A 21 5.45 0.96 -5.49
C LYS A 21 6.43 0.36 -4.48
N ARG A 22 6.77 1.13 -3.43
CA ARG A 22 7.64 0.65 -2.35
C ARG A 22 7.08 -0.58 -1.65
N LEU A 23 5.78 -0.60 -1.34
CA LEU A 23 5.13 -1.75 -0.73
C LEU A 23 5.20 -2.99 -1.64
N GLY A 24 5.01 -2.80 -2.95
CA GLY A 24 5.18 -3.87 -3.95
C GLY A 24 6.61 -4.44 -3.97
N GLU A 25 7.63 -3.57 -3.93
CA GLU A 25 9.03 -3.99 -3.86
C GLU A 25 9.35 -4.76 -2.57
N ILE A 26 8.81 -4.35 -1.42
CA ILE A 26 8.95 -5.07 -0.15
C ILE A 26 8.28 -6.45 -0.23
N ALA A 27 7.05 -6.51 -0.73
CA ALA A 27 6.30 -7.75 -0.87
C ALA A 27 7.01 -8.74 -1.81
N ALA A 28 7.57 -8.25 -2.92
CA ALA A 28 8.35 -9.06 -3.85
C ALA A 28 9.61 -9.64 -3.18
N ARG A 29 10.34 -8.84 -2.38
CA ARG A 29 11.49 -9.33 -1.60
C ARG A 29 11.09 -10.39 -0.57
N ARG A 30 9.95 -10.24 0.09
CA ARG A 30 9.43 -11.26 1.02
C ARG A 30 9.15 -12.57 0.28
N GLN A 31 8.44 -12.49 -0.85
CA GLN A 31 8.10 -13.64 -1.65
C GLN A 31 9.34 -14.39 -2.16
N ASP A 32 10.36 -13.66 -2.63
CA ASP A 32 11.65 -14.25 -3.02
C ASP A 32 12.32 -15.00 -1.85
N ALA A 33 12.32 -14.41 -0.65
CA ALA A 33 12.87 -15.06 0.54
C ALA A 33 12.07 -16.32 0.95
N GLU A 34 10.75 -16.29 0.86
CA GLU A 34 9.88 -17.44 1.13
C GLU A 34 10.09 -18.58 0.12
N ILE A 35 10.26 -18.25 -1.16
CA ILE A 35 10.60 -19.24 -2.20
C ILE A 35 11.95 -19.89 -1.88
N ARG A 36 12.98 -19.11 -1.51
CA ARG A 36 14.29 -19.66 -1.12
C ARG A 36 14.20 -20.59 0.10
N LEU A 37 13.36 -20.27 1.08
CA LEU A 37 13.14 -21.13 2.24
C LEU A 37 12.51 -22.47 1.81
N ALA A 38 11.45 -22.40 1.00
CA ALA A 38 10.77 -23.59 0.49
C ALA A 38 11.69 -24.47 -0.37
N MET A 39 12.58 -23.86 -1.16
CA MET A 39 13.59 -24.60 -1.92
C MET A 39 14.57 -25.33 -1.01
N LEU A 40 15.06 -24.69 0.07
CA LEU A 40 15.91 -25.36 1.07
C LEU A 40 15.17 -26.47 1.82
N ASP A 41 13.88 -26.32 2.07
CA ASP A 41 13.06 -27.39 2.64
C ASP A 41 13.05 -28.61 1.72
N ALA A 42 12.73 -28.41 0.43
CA ALA A 42 12.70 -29.48 -0.56
C ALA A 42 14.07 -30.14 -0.78
N GLU A 43 15.16 -29.35 -0.85
CA GLU A 43 16.53 -29.87 -0.96
C GLU A 43 16.89 -30.74 0.25
N GLY A 44 16.52 -30.30 1.45
CA GLY A 44 16.74 -31.04 2.69
C GLY A 44 16.03 -32.38 2.71
N GLU A 45 14.75 -32.40 2.33
CA GLU A 45 13.96 -33.64 2.24
C GLU A 45 14.56 -34.62 1.22
N ALA A 46 14.97 -34.13 0.05
CA ALA A 46 15.60 -34.95 -0.98
C ALA A 46 16.92 -35.58 -0.50
N GLU A 47 17.75 -34.82 0.23
CA GLU A 47 19.01 -35.31 0.78
C GLU A 47 18.78 -36.34 1.90
N MET A 48 17.75 -36.13 2.74
CA MET A 48 17.36 -37.11 3.77
C MET A 48 16.92 -38.44 3.15
N LEU A 49 16.11 -38.40 2.09
CA LEU A 49 15.67 -39.60 1.38
C LEU A 49 16.85 -40.35 0.75
N ARG A 50 17.81 -39.61 0.16
CA ARG A 50 19.04 -40.21 -0.39
C ARG A 50 19.86 -40.90 0.69
N ALA A 51 20.06 -40.26 1.84
CA ALA A 51 20.84 -40.82 2.94
C ALA A 51 20.22 -42.12 3.53
N GLN A 52 18.90 -42.32 3.43
CA GLN A 52 18.27 -43.57 3.82
C GLN A 52 18.65 -44.76 2.91
N SER A 53 19.05 -44.47 1.68
CA SER A 53 19.43 -45.48 0.68
C SER A 53 20.93 -45.79 0.63
N ASP A 54 21.77 -45.07 1.38
CA ASP A 54 23.23 -45.24 1.39
C ASP A 54 23.82 -45.06 2.81
N ALA A 55 24.36 -46.14 3.39
CA ALA A 55 24.94 -46.15 4.73
C ALA A 55 26.16 -45.23 4.89
N ASN A 56 26.92 -44.96 3.82
CA ASN A 56 28.06 -44.03 3.86
C ASN A 56 27.60 -42.57 3.90
N ALA A 57 26.44 -42.26 3.33
CA ALA A 57 25.85 -40.91 3.35
C ALA A 57 25.37 -40.51 4.76
N GLY A 58 25.05 -41.48 5.63
CA GLY A 58 24.61 -41.24 7.01
C GLY A 58 25.63 -40.48 7.88
N TRP A 59 26.94 -40.70 7.69
CA TRP A 59 27.99 -40.05 8.48
C TRP A 59 28.09 -38.53 8.22
N TYR A 60 27.82 -38.09 6.99
CA TYR A 60 27.85 -36.66 6.61
C TYR A 60 26.54 -35.93 6.93
N MET A 61 25.47 -36.68 7.22
CA MET A 61 24.10 -36.19 7.38
C MET A 61 23.93 -35.29 8.62
N VAL A 62 24.70 -35.54 9.69
CA VAL A 62 24.69 -34.70 10.91
C VAL A 62 25.21 -33.29 10.62
N GLY A 63 26.32 -33.16 9.89
CA GLY A 63 26.86 -31.86 9.52
C GLY A 63 25.97 -31.11 8.52
N TYR A 64 25.40 -31.84 7.56
CA TYR A 64 24.47 -31.29 6.59
C TYR A 64 23.20 -30.74 7.24
N THR A 65 22.56 -31.50 8.14
CA THR A 65 21.33 -31.07 8.83
C THR A 65 21.56 -29.86 9.73
N GLN A 66 22.71 -29.79 10.41
CA GLN A 66 23.09 -28.60 11.17
C GLN A 66 23.25 -27.37 10.26
N GLY A 67 23.97 -27.51 9.14
CA GLY A 67 24.15 -26.43 8.17
C GLY A 67 22.84 -26.00 7.50
N LEU A 68 21.95 -26.95 7.22
CA LEU A 68 20.61 -26.68 6.70
C LEU A 68 19.76 -25.89 7.71
N THR A 69 19.77 -26.29 8.97
CA THR A 69 19.06 -25.61 10.07
C THR A 69 19.51 -24.15 10.19
N VAL A 70 20.83 -23.92 10.15
CA VAL A 70 21.39 -22.55 10.21
C VAL A 70 20.94 -21.70 9.03
N ARG A 71 21.03 -22.22 7.79
CA ARG A 71 20.62 -21.49 6.58
C ARG A 71 19.12 -21.17 6.57
N LYS A 72 18.27 -22.13 6.96
CA LYS A 72 16.83 -21.91 7.12
C LYS A 72 16.54 -20.83 8.17
N GLY A 73 17.20 -20.90 9.32
CA GLY A 73 17.06 -19.89 10.38
C GLY A 73 17.47 -18.49 9.93
N GLN A 74 18.52 -18.36 9.12
CA GLN A 74 18.95 -17.08 8.54
C GLN A 74 17.89 -16.50 7.60
N ILE A 75 17.34 -17.31 6.69
CA ILE A 75 16.28 -16.87 5.78
C ILE A 75 15.00 -16.55 6.54
N GLN A 76 14.64 -17.34 7.55
CA GLN A 76 13.48 -17.05 8.39
C GLN A 76 13.63 -15.71 9.12
N THR A 77 14.80 -15.43 9.70
CA THR A 77 15.10 -14.13 10.32
C THR A 77 14.96 -12.99 9.30
N GLN A 78 15.41 -13.19 8.06
CA GLN A 78 15.25 -12.21 6.99
C GLN A 78 13.77 -12.00 6.63
N ILE A 79 12.97 -13.06 6.51
CA ILE A 79 11.53 -12.98 6.25
C ILE A 79 10.83 -12.18 7.36
N ASP A 80 11.15 -12.46 8.62
CA ASP A 80 10.53 -11.80 9.77
C ASP A 80 10.88 -10.31 9.81
N ALA A 81 12.13 -9.94 9.52
CA ALA A 81 12.53 -8.54 9.36
C ALA A 81 11.76 -7.84 8.22
N ILE A 82 11.61 -8.51 7.07
CA ILE A 82 10.84 -7.96 5.93
C ILE A 82 9.36 -7.82 6.29
N LYS A 83 8.76 -8.74 7.06
CA LYS A 83 7.36 -8.63 7.50
C LYS A 83 7.12 -7.40 8.39
N VAL A 84 8.07 -7.09 9.28
CA VAL A 84 8.01 -5.86 10.09
C VAL A 84 8.10 -4.62 9.19
N GLU A 85 9.02 -4.63 8.22
CA GLU A 85 9.14 -3.56 7.22
C GLU A 85 7.84 -3.38 6.42
N GLU A 86 7.25 -4.49 5.94
CA GLU A 86 6.01 -4.51 5.18
C GLU A 86 4.84 -3.93 5.98
N SER A 87 4.73 -4.29 7.27
CA SER A 87 3.72 -3.72 8.16
C SER A 87 3.87 -2.20 8.26
N GLY A 88 5.08 -1.71 8.50
CA GLY A 88 5.35 -0.26 8.57
C GLY A 88 5.03 0.47 7.25
N ALA A 89 5.31 -0.18 6.11
CA ALA A 89 4.97 0.37 4.79
C ALA A 89 3.45 0.40 4.54
N ARG A 90 2.71 -0.63 4.97
CA ARG A 90 1.23 -0.65 4.90
C ARG A 90 0.61 0.46 5.76
N ASP A 91 1.15 0.69 6.95
CA ASP A 91 0.70 1.78 7.83
C ASP A 91 0.99 3.16 7.25
N ALA A 92 2.17 3.34 6.62
CA ALA A 92 2.51 4.57 5.91
C ALA A 92 1.56 4.81 4.72
N LEU A 93 1.31 3.79 3.91
CA LEU A 93 0.39 3.87 2.78
C LEU A 93 -1.05 4.19 3.24
N SER A 94 -1.51 3.56 4.32
CA SER A 94 -2.83 3.83 4.89
C SER A 94 -2.98 5.28 5.36
N ARG A 95 -1.94 5.85 5.97
CA ARG A 95 -1.91 7.27 6.35
C ARG A 95 -1.92 8.20 5.14
N ALA A 96 -1.16 7.89 4.09
CA ALA A 96 -1.15 8.69 2.86
C ALA A 96 -2.53 8.69 2.17
N PHE A 97 -3.20 7.54 2.11
CA PHE A 97 -4.59 7.47 1.61
C PHE A 97 -5.55 8.32 2.44
N ALA A 98 -5.45 8.26 3.77
CA ALA A 98 -6.28 9.07 4.65
C ALA A 98 -6.06 10.57 4.41
N GLU A 99 -4.82 11.00 4.20
CA GLU A 99 -4.49 12.40 3.92
C GLU A 99 -5.01 12.86 2.55
N LEU A 100 -4.82 12.04 1.50
CA LEU A 100 -5.42 12.28 0.18
C LEU A 100 -6.93 12.50 0.27
N LYS A 101 -7.63 11.62 1.02
CA LYS A 101 -9.08 11.73 1.21
C LYS A 101 -9.50 13.02 1.92
N LYS A 102 -8.72 13.51 2.88
CA LYS A 102 -8.98 14.83 3.50
C LYS A 102 -8.91 15.95 2.46
N TYR A 103 -7.90 15.96 1.60
CA TYR A 103 -7.79 16.98 0.55
C TYR A 103 -8.94 16.92 -0.45
N GLU A 104 -9.34 15.72 -0.87
CA GLU A 104 -10.50 15.52 -1.74
C GLU A 104 -11.79 16.04 -1.09
N GLN A 105 -12.01 15.73 0.18
CA GLN A 105 -13.20 16.19 0.91
C GLN A 105 -13.23 17.72 1.05
N VAL A 106 -12.09 18.33 1.40
CA VAL A 106 -11.98 19.80 1.49
C VAL A 106 -12.25 20.44 0.13
N ALA A 107 -11.73 19.87 -0.95
CA ALA A 107 -11.95 20.36 -2.30
C ALA A 107 -13.42 20.28 -2.73
N GLU A 108 -14.11 19.17 -2.40
CA GLU A 108 -15.53 18.99 -2.70
C GLU A 108 -16.40 19.93 -1.87
N ASN A 109 -16.14 20.06 -0.57
CA ASN A 109 -16.86 21.02 0.29
C ASN A 109 -16.74 22.45 -0.25
N ALA A 110 -15.55 22.85 -0.70
CA ALA A 110 -15.31 24.16 -1.29
C ALA A 110 -16.04 24.34 -2.64
N LYS A 111 -16.24 23.27 -3.41
CA LYS A 111 -17.02 23.29 -4.65
C LYS A 111 -18.51 23.45 -4.36
N VAL A 112 -19.06 22.64 -3.45
CA VAL A 112 -20.46 22.72 -3.02
C VAL A 112 -20.80 24.11 -2.46
N ALA A 113 -19.92 24.68 -1.62
CA ALA A 113 -20.13 26.02 -1.07
C ALA A 113 -20.19 27.10 -2.15
N ARG A 114 -19.38 27.00 -3.21
CA ARG A 114 -19.45 27.94 -4.35
C ARG A 114 -20.73 27.80 -5.14
N GLN A 115 -21.16 26.56 -5.38
CA GLN A 115 -22.41 26.31 -6.12
C GLN A 115 -23.58 26.93 -5.37
N LYS A 116 -23.72 26.63 -4.07
CA LYS A 116 -24.76 27.24 -3.22
C LYS A 116 -24.76 28.77 -3.27
N LYS A 117 -23.57 29.39 -3.33
CA LYS A 117 -23.45 30.85 -3.47
C LYS A 117 -23.91 31.34 -4.84
N SER A 118 -23.59 30.62 -5.92
CA SER A 118 -24.08 30.93 -7.27
C SER A 118 -25.60 30.85 -7.31
N ASP A 119 -26.15 29.73 -6.83
CA ASP A 119 -27.59 29.48 -6.81
C ASP A 119 -28.34 30.56 -6.01
N ALA A 120 -27.78 31.00 -4.88
CA ALA A 120 -28.35 32.08 -4.07
C ALA A 120 -28.34 33.43 -4.81
N ILE A 121 -27.27 33.73 -5.56
CA ILE A 121 -27.19 34.96 -6.37
C ILE A 121 -28.21 34.90 -7.53
N GLU A 122 -28.28 33.78 -8.23
CA GLU A 122 -29.21 33.57 -9.34
C GLU A 122 -30.67 33.65 -8.87
N THR A 123 -31.00 33.04 -7.72
CA THR A 123 -32.33 33.14 -7.12
C THR A 123 -32.70 34.59 -6.78
N ALA A 124 -31.79 35.33 -6.14
CA ALA A 124 -32.03 36.74 -5.82
C ALA A 124 -32.25 37.60 -7.08
N GLN A 125 -31.50 37.34 -8.16
CA GLN A 125 -31.71 38.02 -9.45
C GLN A 125 -33.07 37.69 -10.07
N MET A 126 -33.52 36.44 -9.99
CA MET A 126 -34.84 36.00 -10.47
C MET A 126 -35.97 36.66 -9.67
N ASP A 127 -35.82 36.76 -8.36
CA ASP A 127 -36.79 37.42 -7.47
C ASP A 127 -36.90 38.92 -7.81
N GLU A 128 -35.77 39.62 -8.00
CA GLU A 128 -35.76 41.03 -8.42
C GLU A 128 -36.48 41.24 -9.77
N MET A 129 -36.25 40.36 -10.75
CA MET A 129 -36.94 40.43 -12.04
C MET A 129 -38.45 40.17 -11.91
N GLY A 130 -38.85 39.25 -11.02
CA GLY A 130 -40.25 38.98 -10.71
C GLY A 130 -40.96 40.21 -10.14
N LEU A 131 -40.34 40.86 -9.16
CA LEU A 131 -40.86 42.08 -8.52
C LEU A 131 -41.00 43.24 -9.52
N ARG A 132 -40.03 43.42 -10.43
CA ARG A 132 -40.11 44.46 -11.48
C ARG A 132 -41.28 44.20 -12.43
N LYS A 133 -41.53 42.94 -12.82
CA LYS A 133 -42.64 42.59 -13.71
C LYS A 133 -44.01 42.70 -13.04
N SER A 134 -44.13 42.40 -11.75
CA SER A 134 -45.39 42.53 -11.01
C SER A 134 -45.74 43.98 -10.67
N GLY A 135 -44.74 44.85 -10.46
CA GLY A 135 -44.95 46.27 -10.18
C GLY A 135 -45.30 47.14 -11.40
N THR A 136 -45.31 46.57 -12.61
CA THR A 136 -45.64 47.26 -13.87
C THR A 136 -47.06 46.91 -14.39
N ARG A 137 -47.94 46.39 -13.52
CA ARG A 137 -49.36 46.12 -13.84
C ARG A 137 -50.29 47.05 -13.08
#